data_AF-A0A822EZY8-F1
#
_entry.id   AF-A0A822EZY8-F1
#
_cell.length_a   1.000
_cell.length_b   1.000
_cell.length_c   1.000
_cell.angle_alpha   90.00
_cell.angle_beta   90.00
_cell.angle_gamma   90.00
#
_symmetry.space_group_name_H-M   'P 1'
#
loop_
_entity.id
_entity.type
_entity.pdbx_description
1 polymer ?
#
loop_
_entity_poly.entity_id
_entity_poly.type
_entity_poly.pdbx_seq_one_letter_code
_entity_poly.pdbx_strand_id
1 'polypeptide(L)'
;DNNLGSWPLVYMSILLIDGQNQRLNGTVASILAMALGGFILLPYFALRRGDNIKKYKINLFIRIFESKLIAIILMISTMSLIVFAVKFGDIHIFLHEFWTNQFIHIMTIDFFVVSCLFPCLITDDLTRRKMTQNNQFQFYYYLCFVPLIGPLIYLYQRQPLQQIKQ
;
A
#
# COMPACT_ATOMS: atom_id res chain seq x y z
N ASP A 1 -11.28 -13.05 -10.02
CA ASP A 1 -10.63 -11.80 -10.42
C ASP A 1 -9.58 -11.36 -9.42
N ASN A 2 -8.48 -10.89 -10.00
CA ASN A 2 -7.20 -10.69 -9.35
C ASN A 2 -7.22 -9.46 -8.44
N ASN A 3 -7.07 -9.68 -7.12
CA ASN A 3 -6.98 -8.62 -6.13
C ASN A 3 -5.68 -7.79 -6.26
N LEU A 4 -4.79 -8.12 -7.21
CA LEU A 4 -3.57 -7.36 -7.51
C LEU A 4 -3.80 -5.92 -7.93
N GLY A 5 -5.01 -5.50 -8.32
CA GLY A 5 -5.23 -4.10 -8.66
C GLY A 5 -5.20 -3.15 -7.45
N SER A 6 -5.60 -3.64 -6.27
CA SER A 6 -5.80 -2.78 -5.09
C SER A 6 -4.48 -2.38 -4.43
N TRP A 7 -3.55 -3.32 -4.26
CA TRP A 7 -2.26 -3.09 -3.62
C TRP A 7 -1.37 -2.07 -4.32
N PRO A 8 -1.10 -2.16 -5.63
CA PRO A 8 -0.32 -1.16 -6.34
C PRO A 8 -0.92 0.24 -6.24
N LEU A 9 -2.25 0.38 -6.22
CA LEU A 9 -2.91 1.68 -6.00
C LEU A 9 -2.68 2.21 -4.58
N VAL A 10 -2.75 1.34 -3.57
CA VAL A 10 -2.40 1.66 -2.18
C VAL A 10 -0.93 2.13 -2.11
N TYR A 11 -0.01 1.39 -2.72
CA TYR A 11 1.42 1.72 -2.78
C TYR A 11 1.68 3.03 -3.52
N MET A 12 1.02 3.22 -4.67
CA MET A 12 1.13 4.41 -5.49
C MET A 12 0.74 5.66 -4.70
N SER A 13 -0.29 5.58 -3.84
CA SER A 13 -0.73 6.69 -3.00
C SER A 13 0.27 7.16 -1.95
N ILE A 14 1.30 6.37 -1.65
CA ILE A 14 2.41 6.71 -0.73
C ILE A 14 3.69 6.98 -1.51
N LEU A 15 4.03 6.10 -2.46
CA LEU A 15 5.23 6.19 -3.28
C LEU A 15 5.25 7.38 -4.24
N LEU A 16 4.09 7.95 -4.58
CA LEU A 16 3.99 9.20 -5.34
C LEU A 16 4.64 10.40 -4.64
N ILE A 17 4.56 10.44 -3.32
CA ILE A 17 5.12 11.52 -2.51
C ILE A 17 6.57 11.19 -2.17
N ASP A 18 6.81 9.94 -1.76
CA ASP A 18 8.14 9.46 -1.40
C ASP A 18 9.12 9.51 -2.58
N GLY A 19 8.69 9.07 -3.76
CA GLY A 19 9.50 8.95 -4.97
C GLY A 19 10.03 10.26 -5.54
N GLN A 20 9.51 11.42 -5.13
CA GLN A 20 10.05 12.73 -5.57
C GLN A 20 11.47 12.99 -5.09
N ASN A 21 11.85 12.38 -3.98
CA ASN A 21 13.15 12.59 -3.32
C ASN A 21 14.04 11.34 -3.37
N GLN A 22 13.62 10.30 -4.08
CA GLN A 22 14.37 9.05 -4.20
C GLN A 22 15.17 8.99 -5.50
N ARG A 23 16.27 8.21 -5.49
CA ARG A 23 17.07 7.96 -6.71
C ARG A 23 16.26 7.22 -7.79
N LEU A 24 15.36 6.34 -7.36
CA LEU A 24 14.45 5.62 -8.22
C LEU A 24 13.05 6.19 -8.07
N ASN A 25 12.35 6.34 -9.18
CA ASN A 25 10.99 6.85 -9.15
C ASN A 25 10.04 5.76 -8.62
N GLY A 26 9.61 5.89 -7.37
CA GLY A 26 8.68 4.95 -6.72
C GLY A 26 7.35 4.77 -7.46
N THR A 27 6.94 5.75 -8.28
CA THR A 27 5.72 5.62 -9.09
C THR A 27 5.87 4.60 -10.20
N VAL A 28 7.04 4.54 -10.82
CA VAL A 28 7.34 3.56 -11.87
C VAL A 28 7.35 2.17 -11.25
N ALA A 29 7.92 2.01 -10.05
CA ALA A 29 7.86 0.75 -9.32
C ALA A 29 6.42 0.33 -8.98
N SER A 30 5.56 1.26 -8.54
CA SER A 30 4.13 0.97 -8.32
C SER A 30 3.39 0.58 -9.59
N ILE A 31 3.64 1.25 -10.71
CA ILE A 31 3.00 0.91 -12.00
C ILE A 31 3.48 -0.46 -12.48
N LEU A 32 4.78 -0.73 -12.40
CA LEU A 32 5.32 -2.05 -12.72
C LEU A 32 4.72 -3.13 -11.82
N ALA A 33 4.43 -2.82 -10.55
CA ALA A 33 3.81 -3.76 -9.63
C ALA A 33 2.39 -4.15 -10.02
N MET A 34 1.68 -3.31 -10.78
CA MET A 34 0.37 -3.66 -11.36
C MET A 34 0.46 -4.78 -12.40
N ALA A 35 1.56 -4.83 -13.15
CA ALA A 35 1.74 -5.78 -14.25
C ALA A 35 2.53 -7.02 -13.84
N LEU A 36 3.55 -6.85 -12.99
CA LEU A 36 4.54 -7.88 -12.65
C LEU A 36 4.38 -8.42 -11.23
N GLY A 37 3.47 -7.85 -10.43
CA GLY A 37 3.29 -8.17 -9.03
C GLY A 37 4.15 -7.34 -8.08
N GLY A 38 3.86 -7.46 -6.81
CA GLY A 38 4.54 -6.79 -5.70
C GLY A 38 6.03 -7.06 -5.54
N PHE A 39 6.53 -8.19 -6.04
CA PHE A 39 7.96 -8.51 -6.01
C PHE A 39 8.85 -7.44 -6.64
N ILE A 40 8.34 -6.68 -7.62
CA ILE A 40 9.09 -5.58 -8.25
C ILE A 40 9.38 -4.43 -7.26
N LEU A 41 8.63 -4.35 -6.16
CA LEU A 41 8.86 -3.36 -5.11
C LEU A 41 10.10 -3.70 -4.27
N LEU A 42 10.47 -4.98 -4.12
CA LEU A 42 11.65 -5.38 -3.33
C LEU A 42 12.95 -4.67 -3.74
N PRO A 43 13.37 -4.65 -5.03
CA PRO A 43 14.58 -3.93 -5.43
C PRO A 43 14.43 -2.42 -5.23
N TYR A 44 13.23 -1.85 -5.39
CA TYR A 44 12.98 -0.46 -5.06
C TYR A 44 13.22 -0.19 -3.57
N PHE A 45 12.67 -1.02 -2.67
CA PHE A 45 12.88 -0.89 -1.22
C PHE A 45 14.34 -1.07 -0.81
N ALA A 46 15.06 -2.00 -1.44
CA ALA A 46 16.48 -2.22 -1.14
C ALA A 46 17.36 -1.01 -1.51
N LEU A 47 16.97 -0.25 -2.52
CA LEU A 47 17.71 0.94 -3.00
C LEU A 47 17.16 2.26 -2.45
N ARG A 48 15.95 2.24 -1.90
CA ARG A 48 15.29 3.39 -1.27
C ARG A 48 16.09 3.84 -0.05
N ARG A 49 16.18 5.16 0.15
CA ARG A 49 16.72 5.78 1.36
C ARG A 49 15.59 6.33 2.21
N GLY A 50 15.59 6.04 3.52
CA GLY A 50 14.63 6.63 4.45
C GLY A 50 14.95 8.11 4.66
N ASP A 51 14.37 8.99 3.86
CA ASP A 51 14.69 10.41 3.88
C ASP A 51 13.62 11.22 4.63
N ASN A 52 14.04 11.89 5.71
CA ASN A 52 13.24 12.81 6.55
C ASN A 52 13.02 14.20 5.90
N ILE A 53 12.80 14.26 4.58
CA ILE A 53 12.81 15.53 3.86
C ILE A 53 11.43 16.19 3.87
N LYS A 54 11.41 17.47 4.28
CA LYS A 54 10.22 18.29 4.56
C LYS A 54 9.57 18.93 3.32
N LYS A 55 10.13 18.78 2.11
CA LYS A 55 9.67 19.50 0.91
C LYS A 55 9.17 18.52 -0.17
N TYR A 56 7.92 18.68 -0.56
CA TYR A 56 7.28 17.96 -1.68
C TYR A 56 6.45 18.93 -2.52
N LYS A 57 6.37 18.67 -3.83
CA LYS A 57 5.49 19.40 -4.76
C LYS A 57 4.22 18.59 -4.95
N ILE A 58 3.08 19.14 -4.54
CA ILE A 58 1.78 18.50 -4.80
C ILE A 58 1.33 18.87 -6.21
N ASN A 59 1.28 17.88 -7.10
CA ASN A 59 0.66 18.02 -8.42
C ASN A 59 -0.80 17.51 -8.37
N LEU A 60 -1.57 17.72 -9.45
CA LEU A 60 -2.96 17.27 -9.56
C LEU A 60 -3.07 15.75 -9.34
N PHE A 61 -2.09 15.00 -9.84
CA PHE A 61 -2.06 13.54 -9.75
C PHE A 61 -1.91 13.04 -8.30
N ILE A 62 -0.99 13.62 -7.53
CA ILE A 62 -0.84 13.37 -6.10
C ILE A 62 -2.11 13.76 -5.36
N ARG A 63 -2.72 14.89 -5.70
CA ARG A 63 -3.97 15.34 -5.08
C ARG A 63 -5.13 14.34 -5.30
N ILE A 64 -5.19 13.73 -6.49
CA ILE A 64 -6.15 12.65 -6.77
C ILE A 64 -5.87 11.47 -5.85
N PHE A 65 -4.63 10.97 -5.83
CA PHE A 65 -4.19 9.85 -4.98
C PHE A 65 -4.20 10.14 -3.47
N GLU A 66 -4.24 11.41 -3.08
CA GLU A 66 -4.42 11.87 -1.71
C GLU A 66 -5.89 11.84 -1.28
N SER A 67 -6.82 11.86 -2.24
CA SER A 67 -8.25 11.92 -1.96
C SER A 67 -8.74 10.72 -1.17
N LYS A 68 -9.59 10.99 -0.17
CA LYS A 68 -10.32 9.95 0.58
C LYS A 68 -11.20 9.08 -0.31
N LEU A 69 -11.59 9.57 -1.50
CA LEU A 69 -12.41 8.81 -2.45
C LEU A 69 -11.69 7.53 -2.91
N ILE A 70 -10.38 7.57 -3.15
CA ILE A 70 -9.62 6.38 -3.56
C ILE A 70 -9.60 5.37 -2.43
N ALA A 71 -9.39 5.82 -1.18
CA ALA A 71 -9.47 4.95 -0.02
C ALA A 71 -10.86 4.29 0.10
N ILE A 72 -11.94 5.04 -0.14
CA ILE A 72 -13.32 4.51 -0.12
C ILE A 72 -13.55 3.49 -1.23
N ILE A 73 -13.16 3.78 -2.47
CA ILE A 73 -13.32 2.85 -3.60
C ILE A 73 -12.57 1.54 -3.33
N LEU A 74 -11.33 1.63 -2.83
CA LEU A 74 -10.53 0.47 -2.48
C LEU A 74 -11.12 -0.30 -1.29
N MET A 75 -11.67 0.39 -0.29
CA MET A 75 -12.41 -0.25 0.82
C MET A 75 -13.63 -1.01 0.33
N ILE A 76 -14.44 -0.43 -0.56
CA ILE A 76 -15.62 -1.10 -1.13
C ILE A 76 -15.18 -2.34 -1.91
N SER A 77 -14.19 -2.21 -2.78
CA SER A 77 -13.65 -3.33 -3.56
C SER A 77 -13.15 -4.47 -2.67
N THR A 78 -12.44 -4.14 -1.60
CA THR A 78 -11.96 -5.10 -0.60
C THR A 78 -13.11 -5.78 0.13
N MET A 79 -14.11 -5.00 0.56
CA MET A 79 -15.27 -5.53 1.26
C MET A 79 -16.05 -6.50 0.38
N SER A 80 -16.23 -6.19 -0.91
CA SER A 80 -16.86 -7.09 -1.88
C SER A 80 -16.10 -8.41 -2.01
N LEU A 81 -14.76 -8.37 -2.03
CA LEU A 81 -13.92 -9.57 -2.09
C LEU A 81 -13.98 -10.40 -0.81
N ILE A 82 -14.02 -9.77 0.36
CA ILE A 82 -14.19 -10.48 1.63
C ILE A 82 -15.55 -11.18 1.66
N VAL A 83 -16.63 -10.48 1.27
CA VAL A 83 -17.97 -11.07 1.20
C VAL A 83 -18.00 -12.24 0.22
N PHE A 84 -17.34 -12.10 -0.93
CA PHE A 84 -17.22 -13.19 -1.91
C PHE A 84 -16.46 -14.38 -1.35
N ALA A 85 -15.31 -14.16 -0.70
CA ALA A 85 -14.50 -15.20 -0.09
C ALA A 85 -15.24 -15.92 1.05
N VAL A 86 -16.01 -15.20 1.86
CA VAL A 86 -16.80 -15.83 2.96
C VAL A 86 -17.97 -16.65 2.41
N LYS A 87 -18.61 -16.19 1.32
CA LYS A 87 -19.78 -16.89 0.75
C LYS A 87 -19.42 -18.09 -0.11
N PHE A 88 -18.31 -18.01 -0.84
CA PHE A 88 -17.95 -19.00 -1.88
C PHE A 88 -16.57 -19.63 -1.67
N GLY A 89 -15.82 -19.20 -0.66
CA GLY A 89 -14.48 -19.72 -0.39
C GLY A 89 -14.53 -21.01 0.41
N ASP A 90 -13.75 -21.99 -0.04
CA ASP A 90 -13.43 -23.20 0.70
C ASP A 90 -11.93 -23.22 1.01
N ILE A 91 -11.60 -23.23 2.30
CA ILE A 91 -10.21 -23.24 2.79
C ILE A 91 -9.46 -24.51 2.39
N HIS A 92 -10.14 -25.65 2.31
CA HIS A 92 -9.50 -26.91 1.93
C HIS A 92 -9.10 -26.91 0.46
N ILE A 93 -9.98 -26.40 -0.41
CA ILE A 93 -9.70 -26.22 -1.85
C ILE A 93 -8.56 -25.21 -2.01
N PHE A 94 -8.61 -24.09 -1.28
CA PHE A 94 -7.54 -23.09 -1.32
C PHE A 94 -6.18 -23.67 -0.93
N LEU A 95 -6.10 -24.44 0.16
CA LEU A 95 -4.84 -25.06 0.60
C LEU A 95 -4.32 -26.07 -0.42
N HIS A 96 -5.20 -26.87 -1.03
CA HIS A 96 -4.80 -27.79 -2.09
C HIS A 96 -4.23 -27.04 -3.29
N GLU A 97 -4.96 -26.04 -3.79
CA GLU A 97 -4.53 -25.20 -4.91
C GLU A 97 -3.25 -24.42 -4.57
N PHE A 98 -3.04 -24.01 -3.33
CA PHE A 98 -1.82 -23.32 -2.92
C PHE A 98 -0.56 -24.18 -3.09
N TRP A 99 -0.65 -25.51 -2.95
CA TRP A 99 0.48 -26.42 -3.15
C TRP A 99 0.56 -26.96 -4.58
N THR A 100 -0.59 -27.19 -5.22
CA THR A 100 -0.66 -27.80 -6.55
C THR A 100 -0.48 -26.77 -7.67
N ASN A 101 -0.98 -25.54 -7.48
CA ASN A 101 -1.04 -24.51 -8.50
C ASN A 101 0.00 -23.41 -8.25
N GLN A 102 1.04 -23.39 -9.08
CA GLN A 102 2.13 -22.41 -9.00
C GLN A 102 1.63 -20.97 -9.10
N PHE A 103 0.57 -20.71 -9.86
CA PHE A 103 0.02 -19.37 -9.99
C PHE A 103 -0.56 -18.90 -8.65
N ILE A 104 -1.45 -19.70 -8.04
CA ILE A 104 -2.09 -19.36 -6.75
C ILE A 104 -1.04 -19.25 -5.64
N HIS A 105 -0.03 -20.11 -5.66
CA HIS A 105 1.10 -20.07 -4.75
C HIS A 105 1.86 -18.73 -4.82
N ILE A 106 2.36 -18.37 -6.00
CA ILE A 106 3.14 -17.14 -6.23
C ILE A 106 2.28 -15.91 -5.90
N MET A 107 1.03 -15.91 -6.34
CA MET A 107 0.06 -14.84 -6.10
C MET A 107 -0.19 -14.59 -4.61
N THR A 108 -0.28 -15.67 -3.83
CA THR A 108 -0.49 -15.60 -2.39
C THR A 108 0.78 -15.10 -1.68
N ILE A 109 1.95 -15.59 -2.05
CA ILE A 109 3.22 -15.11 -1.49
C ILE A 109 3.42 -13.63 -1.80
N ASP A 110 3.17 -13.20 -3.04
CA ASP A 110 3.26 -11.80 -3.43
C ASP A 110 2.40 -10.91 -2.55
N PHE A 111 1.15 -11.33 -2.29
CA PHE A 111 0.23 -10.65 -1.38
C PHE A 111 0.83 -10.48 0.03
N PHE A 112 1.44 -11.52 0.59
CA PHE A 112 2.08 -11.42 1.92
C PHE A 112 3.32 -10.53 1.90
N VAL A 113 4.14 -10.60 0.83
CA VAL A 113 5.33 -9.76 0.67
C VAL A 113 4.93 -8.28 0.64
N VAL A 114 3.97 -7.89 -0.19
CA VAL A 114 3.52 -6.49 -0.24
C VAL A 114 2.83 -6.06 1.06
N SER A 115 2.15 -6.97 1.75
CA SER A 115 1.54 -6.65 3.04
C SER A 115 2.62 -6.37 4.09
N CYS A 116 3.66 -7.19 4.14
CA CYS A 116 4.75 -7.06 5.11
C CYS A 116 5.68 -5.88 4.82
N LEU A 117 5.82 -5.47 3.55
CA LEU A 117 6.60 -4.30 3.16
C LEU A 117 5.90 -2.98 3.48
N PHE A 118 4.57 -2.98 3.60
CA PHE A 118 3.81 -1.74 3.76
C PHE A 118 4.10 -1.01 5.10
N PRO A 119 4.23 -1.69 6.27
CA PRO A 119 4.70 -1.08 7.51
C PRO A 119 6.06 -0.38 7.42
N CYS A 120 6.94 -0.76 6.47
CA CYS A 120 8.20 -0.07 6.25
C CYS A 120 7.99 1.31 5.60
N LEU A 121 6.92 1.49 4.82
CA LEU A 121 6.59 2.77 4.20
C LEU A 121 5.90 3.74 5.15
N ILE A 122 5.06 3.20 6.04
CA ILE A 122 4.15 4.01 6.83
C ILE A 122 4.89 4.84 7.89
N THR A 123 6.02 4.36 8.40
CA THR A 123 6.85 5.10 9.36
C THR A 123 7.24 6.45 8.79
N ASP A 124 7.71 6.48 7.55
CA ASP A 124 8.12 7.71 6.87
C ASP A 124 6.92 8.56 6.45
N ASP A 125 5.77 7.95 6.14
CA ASP A 125 4.56 8.72 5.79
C ASP A 125 3.92 9.38 7.02
N LEU A 126 3.92 8.69 8.17
CA LEU A 126 3.47 9.23 9.46
C LEU A 126 4.33 10.41 9.91
N THR A 127 5.66 10.33 9.77
CA THR A 127 6.57 11.44 10.12
C THR A 127 6.34 12.64 9.21
N ARG A 128 6.17 12.43 7.89
CA ARG A 128 5.85 13.49 6.93
C ARG A 128 4.53 14.21 7.26
N ARG A 129 3.53 13.46 7.71
CA ARG A 129 2.20 13.99 8.09
C ARG A 129 2.14 14.53 9.52
N LYS A 130 3.26 14.56 10.25
CA LYS A 130 3.34 14.96 11.66
C LYS A 130 2.40 14.16 12.57
N MET A 131 2.06 12.93 12.17
CA MET A 131 1.25 11.99 12.95
C MET A 131 2.16 11.16 13.88
N THR A 132 3.06 11.84 14.60
CA THR A 132 4.09 11.22 15.46
C THR A 132 3.71 11.23 16.93
N GLN A 133 2.47 11.58 17.29
CA GLN A 133 2.01 11.38 18.66
C GLN A 133 2.06 9.89 18.98
N ASN A 134 2.78 9.50 20.06
CA ASN A 134 3.16 8.11 20.33
C ASN A 134 2.02 7.09 20.17
N ASN A 135 0.84 7.37 20.74
CA ASN A 135 -0.30 6.46 20.64
C ASN A 135 -0.86 6.33 19.21
N GLN A 136 -0.88 7.41 18.42
CA GLN A 136 -1.36 7.37 17.04
C GLN A 136 -0.35 6.66 16.12
N PHE A 137 0.95 6.95 16.29
CA PHE A 137 2.00 6.33 15.50
C PHE A 137 2.00 4.80 15.67
N GLN A 138 1.98 4.32 16.92
CA GLN A 138 1.95 2.89 17.23
C GLN A 138 0.66 2.24 16.71
N PHE A 139 -0.49 2.88 16.90
CA PHE A 139 -1.77 2.36 16.41
C PHE A 139 -1.74 2.10 14.90
N TYR A 140 -1.35 3.08 14.08
CA TYR A 140 -1.32 2.90 12.62
C TYR A 140 -0.23 1.95 12.15
N TYR A 141 0.92 1.94 12.83
CA TYR A 141 1.99 0.99 12.55
C TYR A 141 1.53 -0.45 12.74
N TYR A 142 0.93 -0.77 13.90
CA TYR A 142 0.42 -2.12 14.18
C TYR A 142 -0.79 -2.47 13.31
N LEU A 143 -1.67 -1.50 13.06
CA LEU A 143 -2.85 -1.71 12.21
C LEU A 143 -2.45 -2.16 10.80
N CYS A 144 -1.34 -1.64 10.27
CA CYS A 144 -0.86 -1.99 8.93
C CYS A 144 -0.27 -3.40 8.79
N PHE A 145 -0.06 -4.12 9.88
CA PHE A 145 0.23 -5.56 9.80
C PHE A 145 -1.01 -6.37 9.41
N VAL A 146 -2.22 -5.83 9.57
CA VAL A 146 -3.45 -6.46 9.07
C VAL A 146 -3.51 -6.21 7.55
N PRO A 147 -3.30 -7.26 6.72
CA PRO A 147 -3.23 -7.10 5.28
C PRO A 147 -4.50 -6.44 4.74
N LEU A 148 -4.33 -5.51 3.79
CA LEU A 148 -5.41 -4.82 3.09
C LEU A 148 -6.25 -3.87 3.97
N ILE A 149 -6.82 -4.34 5.07
CA ILE A 149 -7.67 -3.55 5.97
C ILE A 149 -6.89 -2.40 6.62
N GLY A 150 -5.71 -2.70 7.18
CA GLY A 150 -4.92 -1.70 7.86
C GLY A 150 -4.45 -0.55 6.98
N PRO A 151 -3.80 -0.84 5.84
CA PRO A 151 -3.43 0.16 4.85
C PRO A 151 -4.61 1.03 4.41
N LEU A 152 -5.79 0.46 4.21
CA LEU A 152 -6.98 1.20 3.76
C LEU A 152 -7.54 2.12 4.83
N ILE A 153 -7.64 1.65 6.08
CA ILE A 153 -8.05 2.49 7.21
C ILE A 153 -7.05 3.64 7.37
N TYR A 154 -5.75 3.36 7.26
CA TYR A 154 -4.72 4.40 7.29
C TYR A 154 -4.91 5.42 6.16
N LEU A 155 -5.08 4.98 4.90
CA LEU A 155 -5.28 5.89 3.78
C LEU A 155 -6.52 6.78 3.92
N TYR A 156 -7.57 6.27 4.57
CA TYR A 156 -8.78 7.03 4.85
C TYR A 156 -8.59 8.07 5.96
N GLN A 157 -7.85 7.71 7.01
CA GLN A 157 -7.68 8.53 8.22
C GLN A 157 -6.45 9.44 8.20
N ARG A 158 -5.49 9.24 7.28
CA ARG A 158 -4.27 10.04 7.19
C ARG A 158 -4.60 11.53 7.02
N GLN A 159 -3.84 12.36 7.73
CA GLN A 159 -3.98 13.82 7.62
C GLN A 159 -3.47 14.30 6.26
N PRO A 160 -4.08 15.34 5.67
CA PRO A 160 -3.58 15.89 4.40
C PRO A 160 -2.15 16.41 4.58
N LEU A 161 -1.37 16.29 3.52
CA LEU A 161 -0.02 16.81 3.46
C LEU A 161 -0.04 18.34 3.61
N GLN A 162 0.67 18.84 4.62
CA GLN A 162 0.83 20.29 4.82
C GLN A 162 1.74 20.86 3.74
N GLN A 163 1.19 21.54 2.74
CA GLN A 163 2.01 22.26 1.78
C GLN A 163 2.82 23.34 2.52
N ILE A 164 4.14 23.35 2.34
CA ILE A 164 4.91 24.55 2.63
C ILE A 164 4.56 25.53 1.50
N LYS A 165 3.82 26.59 1.81
CA LYS A 165 3.67 27.75 0.92
C LYS A 165 5.08 28.20 0.53
N GLN A 166 5.35 28.23 -0.77
CA GLN A 166 6.56 28.88 -1.31
C GLN A 166 6.56 30.35 -0.94
#